data_AF-A0A947UQ09-F1
#
_entry.id   AF-A0A947UQ09-F1
#
_cell.length_a   1.000
_cell.length_b   1.000
_cell.length_c   1.000
_cell.angle_alpha   90.00
_cell.angle_beta   90.00
_cell.angle_gamma   90.00
#
_symmetry.space_group_name_H-M   'P 1'
#
loop_
_entity.id
_entity.type
_entity.pdbx_description
1 polymer ?
#
loop_
_entity_poly.entity_id
_entity_poly.type
_entity_poly.pdbx_seq_one_letter_code
_entity_poly.pdbx_strand_id
1 'polypeptide(L)' 'MSALKNDTFLRALQRQPTEYTPMWLMRQAGRYLPEYNATR' A
#
# COMPACT_ATOMS: atom_id res chain seq x y z
N MET A 1 -9.32 -17.55 10.34
CA MET A 1 -8.59 -16.63 9.45
C MET A 1 -8.57 -15.26 10.11
N SER A 2 -7.41 -14.62 10.25
CA SER A 2 -7.33 -13.26 10.81
C SER A 2 -7.99 -12.27 9.87
N ALA A 3 -8.87 -11.42 10.39
CA ALA A 3 -9.44 -10.32 9.60
C ALA A 3 -8.35 -9.30 9.25
N LEU A 4 -8.40 -8.75 8.03
CA LEU A 4 -7.48 -7.70 7.59
C LEU A 4 -7.91 -6.36 8.20
N LYS A 5 -6.96 -5.62 8.77
CA LYS A 5 -7.25 -4.31 9.40
C LYS A 5 -7.60 -3.21 8.39
N ASN A 6 -7.08 -3.30 7.16
CA ASN A 6 -7.38 -2.38 6.07
C ASN A 6 -7.47 -3.18 4.75
N ASP A 7 -8.68 -3.30 4.21
CA ASP A 7 -9.00 -4.00 2.97
C ASP A 7 -9.38 -3.04 1.83
N THR A 8 -9.26 -1.72 2.03
CA THR A 8 -9.74 -0.69 1.10
C THR A 8 -9.15 -0.83 -0.30
N PHE A 9 -7.85 -1.17 -0.38
CA PHE A 9 -7.20 -1.45 -1.67
C PHE A 9 -7.87 -2.60 -2.43
N LEU A 10 -8.13 -3.72 -1.75
CA LEU A 10 -8.74 -4.90 -2.37
C LEU A 10 -10.19 -4.63 -2.78
N ARG A 11 -10.94 -3.88 -1.97
CA ARG A 11 -12.32 -3.46 -2.26
C ARG A 11 -12.38 -2.57 -3.48
N ALA A 12 -11.48 -1.59 -3.59
CA ALA A 12 -11.39 -0.72 -4.77
C ALA A 12 -11.09 -1.53 -6.04
N LEU A 13 -10.16 -2.49 -5.98
CA LEU A 13 -9.87 -3.39 -7.12
C LEU A 13 -11.08 -4.25 -7.53
N GLN A 14 -11.90 -4.66 -6.56
CA GLN A 14 -13.15 -5.38 -6.79
C GLN A 14 -14.32 -4.46 -7.16
N ARG A 15 -14.08 -3.16 -7.39
CA ARG A 15 -15.08 -2.14 -7.74
C ARG A 15 -16.18 -1.97 -6.69
N GLN A 16 -15.86 -2.24 -5.43
CA GLN A 16 -16.77 -2.00 -4.31
C GLN A 16 -16.67 -0.53 -3.86
N PRO A 17 -17.73 0.05 -3.26
CA PRO A 17 -17.66 1.38 -2.66
C PRO A 17 -16.58 1.44 -1.59
N THR A 18 -15.75 2.49 -1.62
CA THR A 18 -14.71 2.78 -0.62
C THR A 18 -14.84 4.22 -0.13
N GLU A 19 -14.52 4.48 1.13
CA GLU A 19 -14.62 5.83 1.73
C GLU A 19 -13.63 6.83 1.11
N TYR A 20 -12.48 6.32 0.65
CA TYR A 20 -11.44 7.08 -0.02
C TYR A 20 -10.81 6.25 -1.14
N THR A 21 -10.10 6.93 -2.05
CA THR A 21 -9.31 6.28 -3.10
C THR A 21 -8.01 5.77 -2.50
N PRO A 22 -7.74 4.45 -2.51
CA PRO A 22 -6.47 3.94 -2.01
C PRO A 22 -5.33 4.33 -2.95
N MET A 23 -4.17 4.68 -2.37
CA MET A 23 -2.96 5.02 -3.11
C MET A 23 -1.82 4.06 -2.73
N TRP A 24 -0.99 3.73 -3.71
CA TRP A 24 0.26 3.02 -3.52
C TRP A 24 1.26 3.49 -4.59
N LEU A 25 2.55 3.34 -4.29
CA LEU A 25 3.61 3.72 -5.21
C LEU A 25 4.40 2.48 -5.64
N MET A 26 4.54 2.29 -6.95
CA MET A 26 5.48 1.31 -7.47
C MET A 26 6.89 1.70 -7.02
N ARG A 27 7.66 0.74 -6.51
CA ARG A 27 9.01 0.96 -5.97
C ARG A 27 9.04 2.00 -4.83
N GLN A 28 8.01 2.01 -3.97
CA GLN A 28 7.98 2.82 -2.74
C GLN A 28 9.14 2.56 -1.75
N ALA A 29 9.88 1.47 -1.92
CA ALA A 29 11.12 1.21 -1.21
C ALA A 29 12.25 1.20 -2.23
N GLY A 30 13.12 2.21 -2.18
CA GLY A 30 14.22 2.33 -3.14
C GLY A 30 15.22 3.40 -2.74
N ARG A 31 16.22 3.60 -3.60
CA ARG A 31 17.39 4.46 -3.34
C ARG A 31 17.08 5.93 -3.03
N TYR A 32 15.85 6.37 -3.26
CA TYR A 32 15.42 7.72 -2.87
C TYR A 32 15.21 7.86 -1.36
N LEU A 33 15.02 6.74 -0.64
CA LEU A 33 14.94 6.69 0.81
C LEU A 33 16.34 6.49 1.41
N PRO A 34 16.85 7.44 2.23
CA PRO A 34 18.15 7.29 2.90
C PRO A 34 18.24 6.02 3.76
N GLU A 35 17.17 5.68 4.47
CA GLU A 35 17.06 4.48 5.30
C GLU A 35 17.17 3.19 4.48
N TYR A 36 16.64 3.17 3.26
CA TYR A 36 16.81 2.04 2.35
C TYR A 36 18.29 1.88 1.98
N ASN A 37 19.00 2.98 1.71
CA ASN A 37 20.43 2.94 1.38
C ASN A 37 21.32 2.59 2.57
N ALA A 38 20.89 2.85 3.81
CA ALA A 38 21.67 2.56 5.01
C ALA A 38 21.69 1.07 5.39
N THR A 39 20.81 0.25 4.80
CA THR A 39 20.76 -1.20 5.02
C THR A 39 21.78 -1.99 4.20
N ARG A 40 22.60 -1.33 3.38
CA ARG A 40 23.59 -1.93 2.49
C ARG A 40 25.03 -1.70 2.96
#